data_AF-A0A836HQY8-F1
#
_entry.id   AF-A0A836HQY8-F1
#
_cell.length_a   1.000
_cell.length_b   1.000
_cell.length_c   1.000
_cell.angle_alpha   90.00
_cell.angle_beta   90.00
_cell.angle_gamma   90.00
#
_symmetry.space_group_name_H-M   'P 1'
#
loop_
_entity.id
_entity.type
_entity.pdbx_description
1 polymer ?
#
loop_
_entity_poly.entity_id
_entity_poly.type
_entity_poly.pdbx_seq_one_letter_code
_entity_poly.pdbx_strand_id
1 'polypeptide(L)'
;MYRCQSAEKLVELNERYRIFGRFRPSTIVDLAAAPGGFAQVALELMRTQWIAPQSALPPVVIAVDQRPIAPMPGLVAVRGNILQHQRILHTVQGILSQRTVSTKSSPLASSSARTAPLVRSVDMVLHDGVSVVKGQRTSSITYAQNQMALSSLLLASKLFQRFGPMPDLSTEAERPHPRKPEGCVSGSTSAPHVSSPVLPVCFVSKVLYCDHFPQVLAATRTLFRHVSTCKPLATRPDSLERYVVATHFQPAVWRRLTAPHAPAPQKNLNRRRKRNRPAASASLFSMAPAPEDCDRAHNIVWTCLGCGRTCLGCQPCVQCGPYRAEEDTAGSMTL
;
A
#
# COMPACT_ATOMS: atom_id res chain seq x y z
N MET A 1 -10.68 -12.86 23.50
CA MET A 1 -9.26 -12.47 23.61
C MET A 1 -8.60 -12.62 22.24
N TYR A 2 -7.86 -11.60 21.78
CA TYR A 2 -7.13 -11.65 20.50
C TYR A 2 -5.78 -12.35 20.64
N ARG A 3 -5.22 -12.84 19.52
CA ARG A 3 -3.94 -13.57 19.48
C ARG A 3 -2.71 -12.75 19.89
N CYS A 4 -2.78 -11.42 19.88
CA CYS A 4 -1.75 -10.54 20.39
C CYS A 4 -2.33 -9.19 20.82
N GLN A 5 -1.63 -8.49 21.72
CA GLN A 5 -2.04 -7.17 22.22
C GLN A 5 -2.10 -6.10 21.11
N SER A 6 -1.31 -6.24 20.03
CA SER A 6 -1.36 -5.27 18.94
C SER A 6 -2.70 -5.29 18.19
N ALA A 7 -3.49 -6.37 18.29
CA ALA A 7 -4.81 -6.46 17.65
C ALA A 7 -5.74 -5.29 18.01
N GLU A 8 -5.70 -4.80 19.25
CA GLU A 8 -6.53 -3.66 19.68
C GLU A 8 -6.20 -2.36 18.93
N LYS A 9 -4.96 -2.23 18.43
CA LYS A 9 -4.58 -1.08 17.60
C LYS A 9 -5.38 -1.06 16.30
N LEU A 10 -5.64 -2.21 15.68
CA LEU A 10 -6.47 -2.25 14.47
C LEU A 10 -7.94 -1.92 14.75
N VAL A 11 -8.45 -2.34 15.92
CA VAL A 11 -9.79 -1.97 16.38
C VAL A 11 -9.90 -0.45 16.51
N GLU A 12 -8.97 0.18 17.25
CA GLU A 12 -8.95 1.63 17.46
C GLU A 12 -8.77 2.41 16.14
N LEU A 13 -7.89 1.94 15.26
CA LEU A 13 -7.71 2.51 13.92
C LEU A 13 -9.02 2.45 13.13
N ASN A 14 -9.76 1.34 13.20
CA ASN A 14 -11.06 1.25 12.56
C ASN A 14 -12.11 2.17 13.20
N GLU A 15 -12.16 2.30 14.51
CA GLU A 15 -13.08 3.24 15.18
C GLU A 15 -12.84 4.68 14.72
N ARG A 16 -11.56 5.08 14.64
CA ARG A 16 -11.17 6.44 14.26
C ARG A 16 -11.38 6.76 12.78
N TYR A 17 -11.02 5.83 11.88
CA TYR A 17 -11.00 6.10 10.44
C TYR A 17 -12.10 5.40 9.65
N ARG A 18 -12.88 4.52 10.30
CA ARG A 18 -13.97 3.73 9.73
C ARG A 18 -13.55 2.95 8.47
N ILE A 19 -12.32 2.42 8.45
CA ILE A 19 -11.74 1.79 7.24
C ILE A 19 -12.50 0.53 6.80
N PHE A 20 -13.09 -0.24 7.72
CA PHE A 20 -13.92 -1.39 7.34
C PHE A 20 -15.32 -0.96 6.90
N GLY A 21 -15.87 0.11 7.49
CA GLY A 21 -17.23 0.58 7.16
C GLY A 21 -17.28 1.36 5.85
N ARG A 22 -16.24 2.15 5.57
CA ARG A 22 -16.13 3.00 4.38
C ARG A 22 -15.72 2.22 3.13
N PHE A 23 -14.77 1.29 3.25
CA PHE A 23 -14.22 0.58 2.10
C PHE A 23 -14.78 -0.84 1.94
N ARG A 24 -15.42 -1.39 2.98
CA ARG A 24 -16.04 -2.73 2.97
C ARG A 24 -15.16 -3.80 2.31
N PRO A 25 -13.89 -3.95 2.77
CA PRO A 25 -12.97 -4.88 2.13
C PRO A 25 -13.50 -6.31 2.21
N SER A 26 -13.32 -7.07 1.14
CA SER A 26 -13.62 -8.51 1.06
C SER A 26 -12.34 -9.35 1.08
N THR A 27 -11.22 -8.74 0.68
CA THR A 27 -9.93 -9.40 0.54
C THR A 27 -8.83 -8.47 1.05
N ILE A 28 -8.12 -8.94 2.08
CA ILE A 28 -7.06 -8.20 2.75
C ILE A 28 -5.75 -8.97 2.66
N VAL A 29 -4.65 -8.28 2.41
CA VAL A 29 -3.29 -8.83 2.55
C VAL A 29 -2.67 -8.29 3.84
N ASP A 30 -2.34 -9.18 4.79
CA ASP A 30 -1.71 -8.83 6.06
C ASP A 30 -0.21 -9.19 6.01
N LEU A 31 0.66 -8.20 6.08
CA LEU A 31 2.11 -8.33 5.90
C LEU A 31 2.83 -8.37 7.25
N ALA A 32 3.76 -9.32 7.40
CA ALA A 32 4.43 -9.63 8.66
C ALA A 32 3.42 -9.92 9.78
N ALA A 33 2.46 -10.77 9.44
CA ALA A 33 1.20 -10.93 10.16
C ALA A 33 1.29 -11.78 11.44
N ALA A 34 2.35 -12.58 11.66
CA ALA A 34 2.37 -13.50 12.80
C ALA A 34 2.39 -12.73 14.14
N PRO A 35 1.58 -13.14 15.14
CA PRO A 35 0.83 -14.40 15.26
C PRO A 35 -0.59 -14.40 14.67
N GLY A 36 -1.00 -13.33 13.97
CA GLY A 36 -2.27 -13.21 13.26
C GLY A 36 -3.32 -12.38 14.00
N GLY A 37 -2.94 -11.45 14.88
CA GLY A 37 -3.89 -10.61 15.61
C GLY A 37 -4.63 -9.61 14.70
N PHE A 38 -3.91 -8.93 13.80
CA PHE A 38 -4.53 -8.06 12.79
C PHE A 38 -5.44 -8.86 11.86
N ALA A 39 -4.98 -10.00 11.33
CA ALA A 39 -5.80 -10.91 10.55
C ALA A 39 -7.10 -11.36 11.27
N GLN A 40 -7.04 -11.65 12.57
CA GLN A 40 -8.20 -12.04 13.36
C GLN A 40 -9.24 -10.91 13.43
N VAL A 41 -8.80 -9.71 13.83
CA VAL A 41 -9.66 -8.51 13.90
C VAL A 41 -10.22 -8.16 12.51
N ALA A 42 -9.39 -8.22 11.47
CA ALA A 42 -9.81 -7.96 10.11
C ALA A 42 -10.93 -8.91 9.65
N LEU A 43 -10.82 -10.21 9.92
CA LEU A 43 -11.87 -11.19 9.58
C LEU A 43 -13.16 -10.96 10.37
N GLU A 44 -13.06 -10.60 11.65
CA GLU A 44 -14.22 -10.25 12.48
C GLU A 44 -14.93 -8.99 11.97
N LEU A 45 -14.18 -7.91 11.73
CA LEU A 45 -14.72 -6.65 11.23
C LEU A 45 -15.30 -6.78 9.82
N MET A 46 -14.64 -7.55 8.94
CA MET A 46 -15.21 -7.84 7.63
C MET A 46 -16.55 -8.56 7.79
N ARG A 47 -16.64 -9.65 8.57
CA ARG A 47 -17.90 -10.42 8.73
C ARG A 47 -19.03 -9.65 9.37
N THR A 48 -18.75 -8.87 10.41
CA THR A 48 -19.77 -8.09 11.13
C THR A 48 -20.35 -6.97 10.28
N GLN A 49 -19.52 -6.38 9.42
CA GLN A 49 -19.92 -5.28 8.52
C GLN A 49 -20.27 -5.80 7.10
N TRP A 50 -20.20 -7.11 6.89
CA TRP A 50 -20.51 -7.78 5.64
C TRP A 50 -22.01 -7.95 5.49
N ILE A 51 -22.63 -7.06 4.72
CA ILE A 51 -23.96 -7.28 4.16
C ILE A 51 -23.73 -7.77 2.74
N ALA A 52 -23.63 -9.09 2.56
CA ALA A 52 -23.42 -9.69 1.25
C ALA A 52 -24.71 -9.65 0.40
N PRO A 53 -24.64 -9.19 -0.84
CA PRO A 53 -25.48 -9.75 -1.89
C PRO A 53 -25.23 -11.27 -1.99
N GLN A 54 -26.22 -12.06 -2.39
CA GLN A 54 -26.11 -13.53 -2.53
C GLN A 54 -24.95 -13.99 -3.43
N SER A 55 -24.42 -13.10 -4.28
CA SER A 55 -23.32 -13.35 -5.23
C SER A 55 -21.92 -12.92 -4.76
N ALA A 56 -21.76 -12.40 -3.53
CA ALA A 56 -20.48 -11.88 -3.07
C ALA A 56 -19.58 -12.96 -2.44
N LEU A 57 -18.29 -12.90 -2.78
CA LEU A 57 -17.29 -13.83 -2.28
C LEU A 57 -17.04 -13.64 -0.77
N PRO A 58 -16.90 -14.72 0.03
CA PRO A 58 -16.74 -14.59 1.48
C PRO A 58 -15.44 -13.85 1.85
N PRO A 59 -15.39 -13.14 2.99
CA PRO A 59 -14.19 -12.44 3.44
C PRO A 59 -12.96 -13.35 3.52
N VAL A 60 -11.80 -12.86 3.08
CA VAL A 60 -10.51 -13.55 3.17
C VAL A 60 -9.40 -12.62 3.61
N VAL A 61 -8.49 -13.14 4.45
CA VAL A 61 -7.20 -12.52 4.73
C VAL A 61 -6.09 -13.43 4.18
N ILE A 62 -5.22 -12.89 3.34
CA ILE A 62 -3.97 -13.53 2.93
C ILE A 62 -2.87 -12.99 3.84
N ALA A 63 -2.47 -13.78 4.83
CA ALA A 63 -1.48 -13.37 5.84
C ALA A 63 -0.10 -13.91 5.50
N VAL A 64 0.86 -13.02 5.30
CA VAL A 64 2.25 -13.33 4.92
C VAL A 64 3.17 -13.10 6.11
N ASP A 65 3.89 -14.13 6.55
CA ASP A 65 4.95 -14.01 7.56
C ASP A 65 6.01 -15.11 7.38
N GLN A 66 7.20 -14.93 7.94
CA GLN A 66 8.23 -15.96 7.95
C GLN A 66 7.94 -17.06 8.99
N ARG A 67 7.24 -16.68 10.06
CA ARG A 67 6.79 -17.56 11.15
C ARG A 67 5.44 -18.19 10.80
N PRO A 68 5.15 -19.39 11.34
CA PRO A 68 3.84 -19.99 11.18
C PRO A 68 2.76 -19.14 11.86
N ILE A 69 1.57 -19.13 11.25
CA ILE A 69 0.36 -18.51 11.80
C ILE A 69 -0.66 -19.63 11.99
N ALA A 70 -1.19 -19.77 13.21
CA ALA A 70 -2.19 -20.80 13.47
C ALA A 70 -3.42 -20.61 12.54
N PRO A 71 -4.01 -21.67 11.99
CA PRO A 71 -5.15 -21.55 11.08
C PRO A 71 -6.34 -20.86 11.77
N MET A 72 -7.17 -20.15 10.98
CA MET A 72 -8.49 -19.68 11.39
C MET A 72 -9.41 -19.59 10.16
N PRO A 73 -10.74 -19.71 10.31
CA PRO A 73 -11.65 -19.60 9.17
C PRO A 73 -11.46 -18.29 8.40
N GLY A 74 -11.36 -18.35 7.08
CA GLY A 74 -11.14 -17.18 6.22
C GLY A 74 -9.68 -16.71 6.12
N LEU A 75 -8.74 -17.33 6.83
CA LEU A 75 -7.31 -17.03 6.73
C LEU A 75 -6.62 -17.95 5.72
N VAL A 76 -5.81 -17.37 4.84
CA VAL A 76 -4.82 -18.07 4.01
C VAL A 76 -3.44 -17.65 4.50
N ALA A 77 -2.78 -18.53 5.25
CA ALA A 77 -1.42 -18.28 5.74
C ALA A 77 -0.38 -18.61 4.66
N VAL A 78 0.51 -17.66 4.38
CA VAL A 78 1.61 -17.78 3.42
C VAL A 78 2.93 -17.61 4.16
N ARG A 79 3.75 -18.66 4.16
CA ARG A 79 5.10 -18.57 4.71
C ARG A 79 6.03 -17.88 3.72
N GLY A 80 6.54 -16.70 4.05
CA GLY A 80 7.38 -15.92 3.16
C GLY A 80 8.01 -14.68 3.79
N ASN A 81 9.11 -14.22 3.19
CA ASN A 81 9.73 -12.94 3.54
C ASN A 81 9.05 -11.83 2.72
N ILE A 82 8.42 -10.86 3.40
CA ILE A 82 7.72 -9.75 2.76
C ILE A 82 8.62 -8.85 1.92
N LEU A 83 9.94 -8.90 2.11
CA LEU A 83 10.92 -8.17 1.27
C LEU A 83 11.12 -8.82 -0.11
N GLN A 84 10.68 -10.07 -0.30
CA GLN A 84 10.73 -10.77 -1.59
C GLN A 84 9.48 -10.49 -2.43
N HIS A 85 9.30 -9.23 -2.86
CA HIS A 85 8.04 -8.74 -3.43
C HIS A 85 7.53 -9.59 -4.60
N GLN A 86 8.42 -10.03 -5.50
CA GLN A 86 8.02 -10.83 -6.67
C GLN A 86 7.41 -12.19 -6.27
N ARG A 87 7.99 -12.84 -5.25
CA ARG A 87 7.47 -14.09 -4.71
C ARG A 87 6.08 -13.88 -4.10
N ILE A 88 5.92 -12.83 -3.29
CA ILE A 88 4.63 -12.53 -2.66
C ILE A 88 3.56 -12.22 -3.70
N LEU A 89 3.88 -11.41 -4.72
CA LEU A 89 2.96 -11.10 -5.82
C LEU A 89 2.52 -12.36 -6.59
N HIS A 90 3.45 -13.28 -6.87
CA HIS A 90 3.13 -14.54 -7.55
C HIS A 90 2.24 -15.44 -6.68
N THR A 91 2.53 -15.56 -5.39
CA THR A 91 1.71 -16.34 -4.46
C THR A 91 0.30 -15.76 -4.31
N VAL A 92 0.18 -14.44 -4.14
CA VAL A 92 -1.12 -13.76 -4.05
C VAL A 92 -1.92 -13.98 -5.34
N GLN A 93 -1.30 -13.83 -6.51
CA GLN A 93 -1.95 -14.10 -7.80
C GLN A 93 -2.55 -15.52 -7.84
N GLY A 94 -1.78 -16.54 -7.47
CA GLY A 94 -2.26 -17.92 -7.44
C GLY A 94 -3.47 -18.12 -6.53
N ILE A 95 -3.45 -17.50 -5.34
CA ILE A 95 -4.56 -17.59 -4.37
C ILE A 95 -5.82 -16.88 -4.90
N LEU A 96 -5.66 -15.71 -5.53
CA LEU A 96 -6.79 -14.96 -6.10
C LEU A 96 -7.40 -15.71 -7.30
N SER A 97 -6.58 -16.36 -8.13
CA SER A 97 -7.03 -17.14 -9.29
C SER A 97 -7.71 -18.46 -8.93
N GLN A 98 -7.29 -19.15 -7.85
CA GLN A 98 -7.91 -20.43 -7.44
C GLN A 98 -9.27 -20.26 -6.76
N ARG A 99 -9.60 -19.05 -6.30
CA ARG A 99 -10.83 -18.76 -5.55
C ARG A 99 -11.93 -18.11 -6.41
N THR A 100 -11.80 -18.15 -7.74
CA THR A 100 -12.93 -17.91 -8.65
C THR A 100 -13.94 -19.02 -8.47
N VAL A 101 -15.11 -18.72 -7.89
CA VAL A 101 -16.18 -19.72 -7.70
C VAL A 101 -16.65 -20.17 -9.07
N SER A 102 -16.42 -21.45 -9.39
CA SER A 102 -17.23 -22.16 -10.38
C SER A 102 -18.55 -22.48 -9.71
N THR A 103 -19.62 -21.81 -10.12
CA THR A 103 -20.98 -22.15 -9.69
C THR A 103 -21.27 -23.56 -10.20
N LYS A 104 -21.01 -24.59 -9.38
CA LYS A 104 -21.60 -25.90 -9.61
C LYS A 104 -23.10 -25.74 -9.38
N SER A 105 -23.82 -25.52 -10.47
CA SER A 105 -25.26 -25.66 -10.57
C SER A 105 -25.66 -27.01 -9.95
N SER A 106 -26.65 -26.98 -9.06
CA SER A 106 -27.47 -28.16 -8.77
C SER A 106 -27.89 -28.85 -10.08
N PRO A 107 -28.03 -30.19 -10.13
CA PRO A 107 -28.24 -30.92 -11.39
C PRO A 107 -29.60 -30.67 -12.07
N LEU A 108 -30.41 -29.73 -11.60
CA LEU A 108 -31.73 -29.42 -12.15
C LEU A 108 -31.94 -27.91 -12.27
N ALA A 109 -31.34 -27.28 -13.29
CA ALA A 109 -31.86 -26.07 -13.89
C ALA A 109 -31.25 -25.86 -15.29
N SER A 110 -32.13 -25.77 -16.27
CA SER A 110 -31.86 -25.59 -17.69
C SER A 110 -31.23 -24.24 -18.04
N SER A 111 -30.30 -24.30 -19.00
CA SER A 111 -29.96 -23.30 -20.03
C SER A 111 -29.62 -21.84 -19.65
N SER A 112 -28.38 -21.49 -19.97
CA SER A 112 -27.93 -20.17 -20.46
C SER A 112 -27.86 -18.99 -19.48
N ALA A 113 -27.07 -19.13 -18.42
CA ALA A 113 -26.34 -18.00 -17.86
C ALA A 113 -24.89 -18.43 -17.64
N ARG A 114 -23.98 -17.99 -18.53
CA ARG A 114 -22.53 -18.07 -18.24
C ARG A 114 -22.25 -17.04 -17.15
N THR A 115 -22.38 -17.44 -15.89
CA THR A 115 -21.98 -16.61 -14.76
C THR A 115 -20.48 -16.37 -14.89
N ALA A 116 -20.08 -15.13 -15.18
CA ALA A 116 -18.67 -14.78 -15.25
C ALA A 116 -18.01 -15.12 -13.90
N PRO A 117 -16.82 -15.73 -13.87
CA PRO A 117 -16.13 -16.05 -12.63
C PRO A 117 -15.90 -14.77 -11.82
N LEU A 118 -16.39 -14.74 -10.56
CA LEU A 118 -16.15 -13.60 -9.69
C LEU A 118 -14.66 -13.55 -9.35
N VAL A 119 -13.97 -12.50 -9.78
CA VAL A 119 -12.54 -12.28 -9.52
C VAL A 119 -12.38 -11.44 -8.26
N ARG A 120 -11.51 -11.89 -7.34
CA ARG A 120 -11.18 -11.12 -6.13
C ARG A 120 -10.19 -10.01 -6.43
N SER A 121 -10.47 -8.81 -5.94
CA SER A 121 -9.50 -7.72 -5.80
C SER A 121 -8.74 -7.81 -4.47
N VAL A 122 -7.69 -7.00 -4.31
CA VAL A 122 -7.05 -6.68 -3.03
C VAL A 122 -7.54 -5.31 -2.61
N ASP A 123 -8.35 -5.27 -1.56
CA ASP A 123 -9.07 -4.08 -1.12
C ASP A 123 -8.29 -3.31 -0.04
N MET A 124 -7.52 -4.04 0.75
CA MET A 124 -6.72 -3.48 1.84
C MET A 124 -5.41 -4.24 2.04
N VAL A 125 -4.36 -3.50 2.41
CA VAL A 125 -3.08 -4.06 2.83
C VAL A 125 -2.75 -3.54 4.22
N LEU A 126 -2.47 -4.47 5.14
CA LEU A 126 -2.10 -4.20 6.52
C LEU A 126 -0.63 -4.56 6.75
N HIS A 127 0.05 -3.82 7.61
CA HIS A 127 1.42 -4.10 8.03
C HIS A 127 1.64 -3.71 9.50
N ASP A 128 1.80 -4.71 10.37
CA ASP A 128 2.15 -4.54 11.79
C ASP A 128 3.49 -5.21 12.15
N GLY A 129 4.33 -5.50 11.16
CA GLY A 129 5.63 -6.13 11.36
C GLY A 129 6.55 -5.32 12.27
N VAL A 130 7.39 -6.00 13.06
CA VAL A 130 8.52 -5.37 13.76
C VAL A 130 9.82 -5.88 13.15
N SER A 131 10.73 -4.98 12.81
CA SER A 131 12.10 -5.31 12.44
C SER A 131 12.94 -5.35 13.72
N VAL A 132 12.99 -6.52 14.38
CA VAL A 132 13.88 -6.71 15.56
C VAL A 132 14.99 -7.67 15.20
N VAL A 133 16.23 -7.21 15.34
CA VAL A 133 17.41 -8.08 15.43
C VAL A 133 17.96 -7.90 16.85
N LYS A 134 18.10 -8.99 17.61
CA LYS A 134 18.68 -8.94 18.96
C LYS A 134 20.08 -8.32 18.90
N GLY A 135 20.37 -7.39 19.80
CA GLY A 135 21.68 -6.73 19.90
C GLY A 135 21.88 -5.50 19.01
N GLN A 136 20.86 -5.07 18.24
CA GLN A 136 20.94 -3.81 17.50
C GLN A 136 20.61 -2.59 18.36
N ARG A 137 21.22 -1.45 18.02
CA ARG A 137 20.97 -0.15 18.66
C ARG A 137 19.59 0.38 18.28
N THR A 138 19.07 1.27 19.13
CA THR A 138 17.75 1.90 18.91
C THR A 138 17.65 2.62 17.57
N SER A 139 18.70 3.36 17.15
CA SER A 139 18.73 4.05 15.84
C SER A 139 18.62 3.08 14.66
N SER A 140 19.41 1.99 14.68
CA SER A 140 19.34 0.93 13.67
C SER A 140 17.97 0.23 13.63
N ILE A 141 17.29 0.08 14.78
CA ILE A 141 15.92 -0.47 14.85
C ILE A 141 14.92 0.49 14.21
N THR A 142 15.01 1.79 14.51
CA THR A 142 14.12 2.81 13.91
C THR A 142 14.29 2.91 12.40
N TYR A 143 15.54 2.86 11.91
CA TYR A 143 15.83 2.79 10.48
C TYR A 143 15.25 1.52 9.85
N ALA A 144 15.57 0.34 10.41
CA ALA A 144 15.13 -0.94 9.85
C ALA A 144 13.60 -1.07 9.82
N GLN A 145 12.91 -0.53 10.84
CA GLN A 145 11.45 -0.52 10.89
C GLN A 145 10.84 0.40 9.83
N ASN A 146 11.37 1.61 9.63
CA ASN A 146 10.89 2.50 8.58
C ASN A 146 11.25 1.98 7.18
N GLN A 147 12.40 1.33 7.02
CA GLN A 147 12.78 0.65 5.77
C GLN A 147 11.79 -0.47 5.42
N MET A 148 11.39 -1.26 6.41
CA MET A 148 10.36 -2.28 6.22
C MET A 148 8.99 -1.66 5.91
N ALA A 149 8.60 -0.56 6.55
CA ALA A 149 7.35 0.14 6.24
C ALA A 149 7.33 0.71 4.82
N LEU A 150 8.44 1.30 4.36
CA LEU A 150 8.62 1.79 2.99
C LEU A 150 8.57 0.62 1.97
N SER A 151 9.16 -0.52 2.31
CA SER A 151 9.08 -1.76 1.52
C SER A 151 7.63 -2.28 1.44
N SER A 152 6.91 -2.29 2.56
CA SER A 152 5.50 -2.66 2.63
C SER A 152 4.60 -1.74 1.80
N LEU A 153 4.86 -0.42 1.80
CA LEU A 153 4.19 0.54 0.92
C LEU A 153 4.45 0.21 -0.56
N LEU A 154 5.70 -0.10 -0.92
CA LEU A 154 6.05 -0.49 -2.29
C LEU A 154 5.34 -1.77 -2.72
N LEU A 155 5.28 -2.78 -1.85
CA LEU A 155 4.56 -4.03 -2.10
C LEU A 155 3.05 -3.80 -2.21
N ALA A 156 2.46 -3.02 -1.30
CA ALA A 156 1.04 -2.65 -1.33
C ALA A 156 0.67 -1.96 -2.65
N SER A 157 1.50 -1.03 -3.10
CA SER A 157 1.29 -0.32 -4.37
C SER A 157 1.33 -1.27 -5.57
N LYS A 158 2.23 -2.26 -5.58
CA LYS A 158 2.25 -3.32 -6.61
C LYS A 158 0.99 -4.19 -6.55
N LEU A 159 0.51 -4.53 -5.35
CA LEU A 159 -0.71 -5.31 -5.14
C LEU A 159 -1.94 -4.54 -5.64
N PHE A 160 -2.11 -3.27 -5.27
CA PHE A 160 -3.24 -2.44 -5.72
C PHE A 160 -3.19 -2.17 -7.22
N GLN A 161 -2.02 -1.91 -7.79
CA GLN A 161 -1.88 -1.71 -9.23
C GLN A 161 -2.28 -2.95 -10.03
N ARG A 162 -2.01 -4.15 -9.52
CA ARG A 162 -2.19 -5.41 -10.24
C ARG A 162 -3.52 -6.10 -9.94
N PHE A 163 -4.00 -5.96 -8.71
CA PHE A 163 -5.13 -6.69 -8.18
C PHE A 163 -6.15 -5.78 -7.48
N GLY A 164 -6.02 -4.46 -7.53
CA GLY A 164 -7.03 -3.57 -6.94
C GLY A 164 -8.39 -3.66 -7.64
N PRO A 165 -9.47 -3.18 -7.00
CA PRO A 165 -10.80 -3.16 -7.60
C PRO A 165 -10.76 -2.26 -8.84
N MET A 166 -11.17 -2.78 -9.99
CA MET A 166 -11.30 -1.97 -11.20
C MET A 166 -12.40 -0.93 -10.96
N PRO A 167 -12.18 0.35 -11.27
CA PRO A 167 -13.26 1.32 -11.26
C PRO A 167 -14.27 0.91 -12.34
N ASP A 168 -15.51 0.65 -11.94
CA ASP A 168 -16.60 0.41 -12.86
C ASP A 168 -16.83 1.71 -13.64
N LEU A 169 -16.53 1.69 -14.95
CA LEU A 169 -16.75 2.81 -15.85
C LEU A 169 -18.25 3.11 -16.08
N SER A 170 -19.15 2.26 -15.58
CA SER A 170 -20.59 2.33 -15.86
C SER A 170 -21.40 3.17 -14.86
N THR A 171 -20.91 3.39 -13.64
CA THR A 171 -21.75 3.93 -12.53
C THR A 171 -21.63 5.45 -12.31
N GLU A 172 -20.77 6.15 -13.04
CA GLU A 172 -20.68 7.62 -12.98
C GLU A 172 -21.77 8.33 -13.82
N ALA A 173 -22.57 7.59 -14.60
CA ALA A 173 -23.61 8.16 -15.48
C ALA A 173 -24.96 8.45 -14.78
N GLU A 174 -25.20 7.95 -13.57
CA GLU A 174 -26.52 8.07 -12.89
C GLU A 174 -26.43 8.76 -11.53
N ARG A 175 -25.89 9.98 -11.48
CA ARG A 175 -26.25 10.91 -10.39
C ARG A 175 -27.34 11.86 -10.88
N PRO A 176 -28.55 11.86 -10.28
CA PRO A 176 -29.60 12.78 -10.67
C PRO A 176 -29.17 14.21 -10.33
N HIS A 177 -28.99 15.03 -11.37
CA HIS A 177 -28.77 16.46 -11.22
C HIS A 177 -30.03 17.11 -10.60
N PRO A 178 -29.90 17.96 -9.57
CA PRO A 178 -30.99 18.83 -9.17
C PRO A 178 -31.25 19.84 -10.29
N ARG A 179 -32.48 19.86 -10.82
CA ARG A 179 -32.92 20.82 -11.85
C ARG A 179 -32.73 22.24 -11.31
N LYS A 180 -31.88 23.04 -11.96
CA LYS A 180 -31.83 24.50 -11.77
C LYS A 180 -32.75 25.17 -12.78
N PRO A 181 -33.43 26.27 -12.40
CA PRO A 181 -34.31 27.02 -13.29
C PRO A 181 -33.50 27.81 -14.32
N GLU A 182 -34.12 28.01 -15.48
CA GLU A 182 -33.55 28.60 -16.69
C GLU A 182 -33.21 30.10 -16.52
N GLY A 183 -32.04 30.52 -17.03
CA GLY A 183 -31.67 31.94 -17.11
C GLY A 183 -30.21 32.23 -17.53
N CYS A 184 -30.03 32.59 -18.80
CA CYS A 184 -29.01 33.48 -19.40
C CYS A 184 -27.50 33.11 -19.46
N VAL A 185 -27.11 32.65 -20.67
CA VAL A 185 -25.97 32.93 -21.58
C VAL A 185 -24.61 33.50 -21.08
N SER A 186 -23.57 32.77 -21.51
CA SER A 186 -22.15 33.11 -21.81
C SER A 186 -21.13 33.23 -20.66
N GLY A 187 -20.25 32.23 -20.60
CA GLY A 187 -18.99 32.23 -19.85
C GLY A 187 -18.24 30.92 -20.10
N SER A 188 -17.01 31.03 -20.61
CA SER A 188 -16.07 29.96 -21.00
C SER A 188 -16.23 28.62 -20.28
N THR A 189 -16.59 27.57 -21.02
CA THR A 189 -16.51 26.18 -20.56
C THR A 189 -15.05 25.75 -20.42
N SER A 190 -14.47 25.95 -19.24
CA SER A 190 -13.35 25.12 -18.82
C SER A 190 -13.84 23.67 -18.83
N ALA A 191 -13.22 22.83 -19.64
CA ALA A 191 -13.49 21.40 -19.64
C ALA A 191 -13.46 20.89 -18.19
N PRO A 192 -14.43 20.07 -17.75
CA PRO A 192 -14.44 19.56 -16.39
C PRO A 192 -13.10 18.88 -16.13
N HIS A 193 -12.38 19.33 -15.10
CA HIS A 193 -11.18 18.65 -14.62
C HIS A 193 -11.58 17.23 -14.22
N VAL A 194 -11.41 16.27 -15.13
CA VAL A 194 -11.58 14.86 -14.84
C VAL A 194 -10.46 14.49 -13.87
N SER A 195 -10.78 14.48 -12.57
CA SER A 195 -9.86 14.06 -11.54
C SER A 195 -9.35 12.66 -11.90
N SER A 196 -8.03 12.46 -11.90
CA SER A 196 -7.45 11.15 -12.24
C SER A 196 -8.08 10.04 -11.40
N PRO A 197 -8.41 8.88 -12.00
CA PRO A 197 -9.10 7.81 -11.28
C PRO A 197 -8.25 7.31 -10.10
N VAL A 198 -8.89 7.15 -8.95
CA VAL A 198 -8.30 6.60 -7.71
C VAL A 198 -8.95 5.28 -7.36
N LEU A 199 -8.20 4.34 -6.79
CA LEU A 199 -8.76 3.06 -6.32
C LEU A 199 -9.23 3.22 -4.87
N PRO A 200 -10.47 2.82 -4.51
CA PRO A 200 -11.00 2.91 -3.15
C PRO A 200 -10.42 1.80 -2.24
N VAL A 201 -9.09 1.79 -2.12
CA VAL A 201 -8.33 0.83 -1.30
C VAL A 201 -7.73 1.52 -0.08
N CYS A 202 -7.34 0.71 0.91
CA CYS A 202 -6.72 1.19 2.14
C CYS A 202 -5.38 0.51 2.42
N PHE A 203 -4.38 1.30 2.82
CA PHE A 203 -3.10 0.83 3.32
C PHE A 203 -2.92 1.29 4.76
N VAL A 204 -2.59 0.37 5.65
CA VAL A 204 -2.27 0.65 7.05
C VAL A 204 -0.90 0.08 7.36
N SER A 205 0.01 0.90 7.88
CA SER A 205 1.35 0.44 8.25
C SER A 205 1.83 1.05 9.55
N LYS A 206 2.38 0.21 10.41
CA LYS A 206 3.21 0.65 11.53
C LYS A 206 4.49 1.30 11.03
N VAL A 207 4.88 2.39 11.67
CA VAL A 207 6.12 3.15 11.48
C VAL A 207 6.68 3.54 12.84
N LEU A 208 7.96 3.89 12.92
CA LEU A 208 8.53 4.52 14.12
C LEU A 208 8.82 5.98 13.81
N TYR A 209 8.43 6.86 14.71
CA TYR A 209 8.74 8.28 14.63
C TYR A 209 10.24 8.49 14.86
N CYS A 210 10.97 8.84 13.80
CA CYS A 210 12.40 9.12 13.74
C CYS A 210 12.72 9.96 12.49
N ASP A 211 13.99 10.24 12.22
CA ASP A 211 14.41 11.08 11.08
C ASP A 211 14.07 10.49 9.69
N HIS A 212 13.83 9.18 9.60
CA HIS A 212 13.38 8.51 8.36
C HIS A 212 11.86 8.58 8.13
N PHE A 213 11.08 8.84 9.18
CA PHE A 213 9.61 8.86 9.10
C PHE A 213 9.06 9.86 8.06
N PRO A 214 9.61 11.09 7.90
CA PRO A 214 9.17 12.02 6.87
C PRO A 214 9.21 11.45 5.45
N GLN A 215 10.23 10.65 5.10
CA GLN A 215 10.31 10.02 3.78
C GLN A 215 9.21 8.99 3.57
N VAL A 216 8.92 8.15 4.57
CA VAL A 216 7.81 7.17 4.51
C VAL A 216 6.47 7.90 4.33
N LEU A 217 6.26 8.98 5.07
CA LEU A 217 5.05 9.78 4.99
C LEU A 217 4.90 10.48 3.64
N ALA A 218 5.99 11.05 3.10
CA ALA A 218 5.98 11.68 1.79
C ALA A 218 5.71 10.66 0.67
N ALA A 219 6.38 9.49 0.70
CA ALA A 219 6.11 8.40 -0.23
C ALA A 219 4.65 7.98 -0.22
N THR A 220 4.05 7.88 0.98
CA THR A 220 2.65 7.53 1.13
C THR A 220 1.73 8.63 0.58
N ARG A 221 2.01 9.92 0.87
CA ARG A 221 1.24 11.06 0.37
C ARG A 221 1.31 11.23 -1.15
N THR A 222 2.43 10.88 -1.76
CA THR A 222 2.54 10.86 -3.22
C THR A 222 1.61 9.82 -3.85
N LEU A 223 1.44 8.67 -3.20
CA LEU A 223 0.72 7.52 -3.78
C LEU A 223 -0.76 7.45 -3.40
N PHE A 224 -1.20 8.17 -2.37
CA PHE A 224 -2.57 8.11 -1.85
C PHE A 224 -3.16 9.51 -1.66
N ARG A 225 -4.44 9.70 -2.00
CA ARG A 225 -5.12 11.00 -1.89
C ARG A 225 -5.30 11.46 -0.45
N HIS A 226 -5.55 10.51 0.47
CA HIS A 226 -5.78 10.83 1.87
C HIS A 226 -4.85 10.00 2.74
N VAL A 227 -4.02 10.69 3.52
CA VAL A 227 -3.04 10.07 4.42
C VAL A 227 -3.16 10.71 5.79
N SER A 228 -3.40 9.89 6.79
CA SER A 228 -3.45 10.28 8.21
C SER A 228 -2.39 9.51 8.99
N THR A 229 -1.96 10.09 10.10
CA THR A 229 -1.01 9.47 11.02
C THR A 229 -1.56 9.51 12.43
N CYS A 230 -1.42 8.44 13.19
CA CYS A 230 -1.84 8.43 14.59
C CYS A 230 -0.96 7.50 15.43
N LYS A 231 -0.91 7.78 16.73
CA LYS A 231 -0.44 6.86 17.75
C LYS A 231 -1.67 6.29 18.45
N PRO A 232 -2.01 5.01 18.26
CA PRO A 232 -3.10 4.38 18.99
C PRO A 232 -2.92 4.49 20.51
N LEU A 233 -4.00 4.62 21.26
CA LEU A 233 -4.03 4.53 22.72
C LEU A 233 -3.48 3.21 23.23
N ALA A 234 -3.68 2.12 22.49
CA ALA A 234 -3.09 0.81 22.80
C ALA A 234 -1.55 0.75 22.60
N THR A 235 -0.92 1.81 22.10
CA THR A 235 0.54 1.93 22.02
C THR A 235 1.12 2.44 23.33
N ARG A 236 2.23 1.82 23.79
CA ARG A 236 2.93 2.25 25.02
C ARG A 236 3.31 3.74 24.97
N PRO A 237 3.19 4.50 26.09
CA PRO A 237 3.50 5.93 26.12
C PRO A 237 4.89 6.29 25.57
N ASP A 238 5.92 5.54 25.96
CA ASP A 238 7.31 5.82 25.54
C ASP A 238 7.67 5.25 24.17
N SER A 239 6.75 4.53 23.52
CA SER A 239 7.00 3.97 22.19
C SER A 239 7.01 5.07 21.13
N LEU A 240 7.99 5.00 20.23
CA LEU A 240 8.03 5.82 19.01
C LEU A 240 7.02 5.36 17.95
N GLU A 241 6.28 4.29 18.22
CA GLU A 241 5.32 3.70 17.30
C GLU A 241 4.19 4.67 16.91
N ARG A 242 3.96 4.74 15.60
CA ARG A 242 2.81 5.38 14.97
C ARG A 242 2.29 4.48 13.85
N TYR A 243 1.09 4.77 13.37
CA TYR A 243 0.51 4.16 12.19
C TYR A 243 0.24 5.23 11.14
N VAL A 244 0.54 4.88 9.89
CA VAL A 244 0.09 5.58 8.70
C VAL A 244 -1.16 4.87 8.19
N VAL A 245 -2.25 5.62 8.01
CA VAL A 245 -3.49 5.16 7.40
C VAL A 245 -3.69 5.94 6.11
N ALA A 246 -3.60 5.25 4.99
CA ALA A 246 -3.66 5.83 3.66
C ALA A 246 -4.81 5.23 2.85
N THR A 247 -5.54 6.07 2.13
CA THR A 247 -6.69 5.63 1.34
C THR A 247 -6.74 6.32 -0.01
N HIS A 248 -7.44 5.71 -0.96
CA HIS A 248 -7.57 6.21 -2.33
C HIS A 248 -6.22 6.22 -3.05
N PHE A 249 -5.72 5.02 -3.37
CA PHE A 249 -4.48 4.82 -4.12
C PHE A 249 -4.59 5.49 -5.50
N GLN A 250 -3.48 6.03 -6.02
CA GLN A 250 -3.42 6.75 -7.28
C GLN A 250 -2.64 5.97 -8.36
N PRO A 251 -3.29 5.06 -9.14
CA PRO A 251 -2.61 4.24 -10.15
C PRO A 251 -1.90 5.05 -11.23
N ALA A 252 -2.43 6.22 -11.60
CA ALA A 252 -1.80 7.09 -12.57
C ALA A 252 -0.45 7.64 -12.05
N VAL A 253 -0.40 8.06 -10.78
CA VAL A 253 0.84 8.50 -10.14
C VAL A 253 1.83 7.34 -10.06
N TRP A 254 1.39 6.18 -9.58
CA TRP A 254 2.22 4.97 -9.52
C TRP A 254 2.83 4.63 -10.88
N ARG A 255 2.01 4.56 -11.95
CA ARG A 255 2.50 4.25 -13.31
C ARG A 255 3.52 5.27 -13.81
N ARG A 256 3.29 6.57 -13.58
CA ARG A 256 4.27 7.61 -13.94
C ARG A 256 5.59 7.42 -13.20
N LEU A 257 5.51 7.09 -11.92
CA LEU A 257 6.67 6.85 -11.07
C LEU A 257 7.42 5.59 -11.53
N THR A 258 6.73 4.48 -11.82
CA THR A 258 7.39 3.22 -12.15
C THR A 258 7.62 2.99 -13.64
N ALA A 259 7.28 3.94 -14.52
CA ALA A 259 7.49 3.81 -15.94
C ALA A 259 9.00 3.64 -16.24
N PRO A 260 9.41 2.66 -17.06
CA PRO A 260 10.77 2.62 -17.58
C PRO A 260 11.02 3.92 -18.34
N HIS A 261 12.14 4.60 -18.08
CA HIS A 261 12.54 5.74 -18.91
C HIS A 261 12.68 5.28 -20.36
N ALA A 262 11.89 5.86 -21.27
CA ALA A 262 12.22 5.77 -22.69
C ALA A 262 13.64 6.35 -22.89
N PRO A 263 14.56 5.66 -23.57
CA PRO A 263 15.84 6.25 -23.91
C PRO A 263 15.58 7.52 -24.72
N ALA A 264 16.06 8.67 -24.23
CA ALA A 264 15.97 9.90 -24.99
C ALA A 264 16.66 9.69 -26.35
N PRO A 265 16.07 10.13 -27.48
CA PRO A 265 16.73 10.03 -28.77
C PRO A 265 18.11 10.68 -28.71
N GLN A 266 19.12 9.96 -29.20
CA GLN A 266 20.52 10.40 -29.25
C GLN A 266 20.62 11.68 -30.09
N LYS A 267 20.55 12.84 -29.44
CA LYS A 267 21.01 14.10 -30.02
C LYS A 267 22.05 14.74 -29.09
N ASN A 268 23.28 14.71 -29.60
CA ASN A 268 24.49 15.46 -29.25
C ASN A 268 25.21 15.11 -27.93
N LEU A 269 26.43 14.57 -28.11
CA LEU A 269 27.33 14.00 -27.11
C LEU A 269 28.02 15.02 -26.17
N ASN A 270 27.82 16.33 -26.34
CA ASN A 270 28.60 17.37 -25.66
C ASN A 270 27.96 17.99 -24.40
N ARG A 271 26.95 17.36 -23.81
CA ARG A 271 26.37 17.78 -22.50
C ARG A 271 26.41 16.67 -21.43
N ARG A 272 27.44 15.82 -21.47
CA ARG A 272 27.60 14.62 -20.63
C ARG A 272 27.82 14.85 -19.12
N ARG A 273 27.80 16.09 -18.61
CA ARG A 273 27.96 16.36 -17.16
C ARG A 273 26.67 16.73 -16.40
N LYS A 274 25.49 16.76 -17.04
CA LYS A 274 24.25 17.24 -16.36
C LYS A 274 23.00 16.36 -16.45
N ARG A 275 23.07 15.12 -16.97
CA ARG A 275 21.88 14.25 -17.13
C ARG A 275 22.15 12.79 -16.75
N ASN A 276 22.30 12.54 -15.45
CA ASN A 276 21.95 11.25 -14.84
C ASN A 276 21.03 11.58 -13.65
N ARG A 277 19.92 12.28 -13.91
CA ARG A 277 18.93 12.56 -12.87
C ARG A 277 18.10 11.27 -12.67
N PRO A 278 18.09 10.67 -11.48
CA PRO A 278 17.25 9.51 -11.21
C PRO A 278 15.77 9.86 -11.42
N ALA A 279 14.96 8.87 -11.80
CA ALA A 279 13.50 9.02 -11.78
C ALA A 279 13.08 9.49 -10.38
N ALA A 280 12.19 10.49 -10.28
CA ALA A 280 11.68 10.98 -8.99
C ALA A 280 11.18 9.82 -8.09
N SER A 281 10.57 8.81 -8.70
CA SER A 281 10.13 7.57 -8.06
C SER A 281 11.21 6.71 -7.42
N ALA A 282 12.40 6.69 -8.02
CA ALA A 282 13.49 5.84 -7.57
C ALA A 282 14.09 6.42 -6.29
N SER A 283 14.12 7.75 -6.18
CA SER A 283 14.54 8.45 -4.95
C SER A 283 13.55 8.27 -3.79
N LEU A 284 12.24 8.23 -4.10
CA LEU A 284 11.19 8.06 -3.11
C LEU A 284 11.34 6.75 -2.30
N PHE A 285 11.77 5.70 -3.00
CA PHE A 285 12.05 4.37 -2.44
C PHE A 285 13.56 4.13 -2.20
N SER A 286 14.37 5.18 -2.14
CA SER A 286 15.78 5.10 -1.76
C SER A 286 15.98 5.82 -0.43
N MET A 287 15.97 5.05 0.66
CA MET A 287 16.13 5.58 2.01
C MET A 287 17.45 5.06 2.57
N ALA A 288 18.46 5.92 2.56
CA ALA A 288 19.74 5.60 3.17
C ALA A 288 19.64 5.70 4.71
N PRO A 289 20.42 4.90 5.45
CA PRO A 289 20.62 5.15 6.87
C PRO A 289 21.18 6.56 7.09
N ALA A 290 20.77 7.20 8.17
CA ALA A 290 21.33 8.46 8.61
C ALA A 290 22.71 8.24 9.27
N PRO A 291 23.57 9.27 9.40
CA PRO A 291 24.85 9.14 10.08
C PRO A 291 24.75 8.56 11.50
N GLU A 292 23.69 8.86 12.25
CA GLU A 292 23.41 8.31 13.58
C GLU A 292 23.05 6.83 13.60
N ASP A 293 22.68 6.25 12.44
CA ASP A 293 22.48 4.82 12.28
C ASP A 293 23.80 4.07 12.00
N CYS A 294 24.83 4.78 11.51
CA CYS A 294 26.12 4.24 11.07
C CYS A 294 27.28 4.85 11.88
N ASP A 295 28.05 4.06 12.64
CA ASP A 295 29.25 4.58 13.32
C ASP A 295 30.56 4.12 12.67
N ARG A 296 31.70 4.55 13.23
CA ARG A 296 33.05 4.21 12.73
C ARG A 296 33.33 2.70 12.68
N ALA A 297 32.56 1.87 13.40
CA ALA A 297 32.71 0.42 13.46
C ALA A 297 31.58 -0.36 12.77
N HIS A 298 30.45 0.29 12.44
CA HIS A 298 29.24 -0.37 11.94
C HIS A 298 28.71 0.31 10.68
N ASN A 299 28.98 -0.30 9.53
CA ASN A 299 28.31 0.05 8.29
C ASN A 299 27.06 -0.82 8.09
N ILE A 300 25.92 -0.18 7.88
CA ILE A 300 24.68 -0.88 7.55
C ILE A 300 24.71 -1.26 6.07
N VAL A 301 24.47 -2.54 5.78
CA VAL A 301 24.15 -3.01 4.42
C VAL A 301 22.65 -2.87 4.23
N TRP A 302 22.22 -2.19 3.18
CA TRP A 302 20.80 -1.99 2.89
C TRP A 302 20.50 -2.15 1.41
N THR A 303 19.26 -2.48 1.08
CA THR A 303 18.81 -2.59 -0.31
C THR A 303 18.00 -1.35 -0.68
N CYS A 304 18.42 -0.66 -1.74
CA CYS A 304 17.63 0.42 -2.32
C CYS A 304 16.35 -0.15 -2.93
N LEU A 305 15.19 0.20 -2.39
CA LEU A 305 13.90 -0.32 -2.85
C LEU A 305 13.51 0.21 -4.24
N GLY A 306 14.07 1.35 -4.66
CA GLY A 306 13.91 1.92 -6.01
C GLY A 306 14.54 1.08 -7.13
N CYS A 307 15.83 0.73 -7.02
CA CYS A 307 16.57 0.00 -8.08
C CYS A 307 16.98 -1.43 -7.72
N GLY A 308 16.79 -1.87 -6.48
CA GLY A 308 17.19 -3.20 -5.99
C GLY A 308 18.68 -3.36 -5.68
N ARG A 309 19.51 -2.31 -5.82
CA ARG A 309 20.94 -2.39 -5.52
C ARG A 309 21.20 -2.53 -4.01
N THR A 310 22.20 -3.32 -3.67
CA THR A 310 22.82 -3.31 -2.35
C THR A 310 23.67 -2.06 -2.19
N CYS A 311 23.53 -1.39 -1.05
CA CYS A 311 24.21 -0.17 -0.66
C CYS A 311 24.86 -0.37 0.71
N LEU A 312 25.88 0.42 1.02
CA LEU A 312 26.68 0.31 2.24
C LEU A 312 26.76 1.67 2.95
N GLY A 313 26.59 1.65 4.27
CA GLY A 313 26.67 2.83 5.11
C GLY A 313 25.54 3.83 4.83
N CYS A 314 25.80 5.10 5.14
CA CYS A 314 24.85 6.20 5.01
C CYS A 314 24.81 6.85 3.61
N GLN A 315 25.57 6.33 2.65
CA GLN A 315 25.62 6.92 1.31
C GLN A 315 24.33 6.65 0.54
N PRO A 316 23.73 7.66 -0.10
CA PRO A 316 22.58 7.45 -0.98
C PRO A 316 22.88 6.46 -2.09
N CYS A 317 21.83 5.81 -2.62
CA CYS A 317 22.01 4.91 -3.74
C CYS A 317 22.57 5.67 -4.96
N VAL A 318 23.68 5.19 -5.52
CA VAL A 318 24.32 5.81 -6.68
C VAL A 318 23.43 5.90 -7.92
N GLN A 319 22.42 5.02 -8.03
CA GLN A 319 21.48 5.01 -9.15
C GLN A 319 20.23 5.85 -8.87
N CYS A 320 19.75 5.87 -7.63
CA CYS A 320 18.48 6.52 -7.28
C CYS A 320 18.63 7.90 -6.65
N GLY A 321 19.83 8.26 -6.20
CA GLY A 321 20.11 9.47 -5.45
C GLY A 321 19.44 9.48 -4.07
N PRO A 322 19.66 10.54 -3.28
CA PRO A 322 18.94 10.76 -2.04
C PRO A 322 17.50 11.18 -2.33
N TYR A 323 16.59 10.86 -1.41
CA TYR A 323 15.27 11.48 -1.36
C TYR A 323 15.41 12.99 -1.09
N ARG A 324 14.66 13.82 -1.83
CA ARG A 324 14.66 15.29 -1.69
C ARG A 324 13.22 15.79 -1.53
N ALA A 325 12.85 16.17 -0.31
CA ALA A 325 11.49 16.57 0.01
C ALA A 325 10.99 17.81 -0.77
N GLU A 326 11.88 18.73 -1.13
CA GLU A 326 11.52 20.02 -1.74
C GLU A 326 11.24 19.98 -3.25
N GLU A 327 11.69 18.95 -3.98
CA GLU A 327 11.47 18.84 -5.43
C GLU A 327 10.10 18.21 -5.77
N ASP A 328 9.46 17.49 -4.83
CA ASP A 328 8.19 16.78 -5.04
C ASP A 328 6.94 17.59 -4.65
N THR A 329 7.06 18.62 -3.80
CA THR A 329 5.96 19.57 -3.48
C THR A 329 5.72 20.59 -4.59
N ALA A 330 6.75 20.93 -5.37
CA ALA A 330 6.67 21.87 -6.48
C ALA A 330 5.77 21.39 -7.65
N GLY A 331 5.45 20.09 -7.72
CA GLY A 331 4.50 19.54 -8.69
C GLY A 331 3.01 19.68 -8.31
N SER A 332 2.70 20.23 -7.13
CA SER A 332 1.34 20.43 -6.63
C SER A 332 0.94 21.91 -6.49
N MET A 333 1.83 22.84 -6.85
CA MET A 333 1.56 24.28 -6.85
C MET A 333 2.14 24.91 -8.12
N THR A 334 1.51 24.68 -9.26
CA THR A 334 1.56 25.62 -10.39
C THR A 334 0.36 25.40 -11.31
N LEU A 335 -0.58 26.34 -11.21
CA LEU A 335 -1.70 26.72 -12.10
C LEU A 335 -2.75 25.64 -12.45
#